data_AF-A0A975N8Y0-F1
#
_entry.id   AF-A0A975N8Y0-F1
#
_cell.length_a   1.000
_cell.length_b   1.000
_cell.length_c   1.000
_cell.angle_alpha   90.00
_cell.angle_beta   90.00
_cell.angle_gamma   90.00
#
_symmetry.space_group_name_H-M   'P 1'
#
loop_
_entity.id
_entity.type
_entity.pdbx_description
1 polymer ?
#
loop_
_entity_poly.entity_id
_entity_poly.type
_entity_poly.pdbx_seq_one_letter_code
_entity_poly.pdbx_strand_id
1 'polypeptide(L)'
;MGIKDTAAAFGRRFKLDSHHAIERFGVLVGIFALTGVIVIGGAVASAIHSDTDALSRTALYTTSFTTSKTHLKGTVDGVYTNSARDRALVVMHFPASARMSFNAADYQAFLLGSDANLASEPVSTRGITGSVHVFGSTGYVGVLLQASEPFGIQVLNLTIRANAELAYTEPKQSQRDEGKLADDASFREHDQWRIFVNPGASGARQIPALDSARFDPARAYYDVALSNDEQAIRGKLDQKLLSMRANLTQIQSYTTELATTKVDGLFLKPPPVPAGVAGDTVTGVSSAEAKNGVSTLTLDSRTVVPGGVTLNWRAGNVYAGYLSTLVPPGQSHAEFLAKKHSETTGGTLGQQISSLPWILSDGSNLKTDYRTSDVTMRPLVTIMNSLSQAYQDYAKGKSEYQTELLLDLLRLDAKLRDVQANSSLREGTGVLRTLY
;
A
#
# COMPACT_ATOMS: atom_id res chain seq x y z
N MET A 1 -72.71 25.94 -33.63
CA MET A 1 -71.95 26.68 -32.61
C MET A 1 -70.54 26.90 -33.15
N GLY A 2 -70.15 28.15 -33.38
CA GLY A 2 -68.87 28.47 -34.01
C GLY A 2 -67.72 28.36 -33.01
N ILE A 3 -66.52 28.01 -33.49
CA ILE A 3 -65.27 27.92 -32.71
C ILE A 3 -65.04 29.19 -31.84
N LYS A 4 -65.55 30.35 -32.28
CA LYS A 4 -65.50 31.62 -31.56
C LYS A 4 -66.35 31.65 -30.28
N ASP A 5 -67.51 30.99 -30.26
CA ASP A 5 -68.39 30.95 -29.09
C ASP A 5 -67.82 30.00 -28.02
N THR A 6 -67.20 28.92 -28.46
CA THR A 6 -66.49 27.98 -27.57
C THR A 6 -65.25 28.62 -26.95
N ALA A 7 -64.50 29.42 -27.73
CA ALA A 7 -63.36 30.18 -27.22
C ALA A 7 -63.77 31.29 -26.24
N ALA A 8 -64.88 31.99 -26.48
CA ALA A 8 -65.38 33.03 -25.57
C ALA A 8 -65.95 32.45 -24.26
N ALA A 9 -66.64 31.30 -24.32
CA ALA A 9 -67.13 30.60 -23.14
C ALA A 9 -65.98 30.00 -22.30
N PHE A 10 -64.94 29.47 -22.97
CA PHE A 10 -63.70 29.04 -22.32
C PHE A 10 -62.97 30.23 -21.68
N GLY A 11 -62.91 31.36 -22.39
CA GLY A 11 -62.49 32.68 -21.90
C GLY A 11 -63.14 33.02 -20.57
N ARG A 12 -64.47 33.16 -20.52
CA ARG A 12 -65.17 33.56 -19.29
C ARG A 12 -65.01 32.54 -18.15
N ARG A 13 -65.02 31.24 -18.45
CA ARG A 13 -64.88 30.17 -17.43
C ARG A 13 -63.51 30.17 -16.75
N PHE A 14 -62.46 30.60 -17.46
CA PHE A 14 -61.11 30.77 -16.92
C PHE A 14 -60.74 32.24 -16.60
N LYS A 15 -61.71 33.17 -16.66
CA LYS A 15 -61.56 34.63 -16.52
C LYS A 15 -60.72 35.35 -17.58
N LEU A 16 -60.54 34.74 -18.78
CA LEU A 16 -60.01 35.19 -20.10
C LEU A 16 -60.00 36.69 -20.48
N ASP A 17 -60.75 37.56 -19.79
CA ASP A 17 -61.06 38.91 -20.28
C ASP A 17 -60.07 40.00 -19.84
N SER A 18 -60.18 41.20 -20.43
CA SER A 18 -59.27 42.32 -20.19
C SER A 18 -59.38 42.92 -18.78
N HIS A 19 -60.51 42.72 -18.08
CA HIS A 19 -60.75 43.28 -16.76
C HIS A 19 -59.92 42.56 -15.68
N HIS A 20 -59.61 41.28 -15.88
CA HIS A 20 -58.81 40.46 -14.95
C HIS A 20 -57.34 40.35 -15.38
N ALA A 21 -56.92 41.04 -16.44
CA ALA A 21 -55.56 40.95 -16.99
C ALA A 21 -54.48 41.39 -15.97
N ILE A 22 -54.74 42.46 -15.19
CA ILE A 22 -53.83 42.94 -14.15
C ILE A 22 -53.78 41.98 -12.96
N GLU A 23 -54.92 41.42 -12.55
CA GLU A 23 -55.00 40.44 -11.45
C GLU A 23 -54.23 39.16 -11.79
N ARG A 24 -54.31 38.69 -13.03
CA ARG A 24 -53.56 37.52 -13.52
C ARG A 24 -52.09 37.78 -13.68
N PHE A 25 -51.72 38.97 -14.13
CA PHE A 25 -50.32 39.37 -14.15
C PHE A 25 -49.74 39.33 -12.73
N GLY A 26 -50.46 39.88 -11.75
CA GLY A 26 -50.07 39.80 -10.33
C GLY A 26 -49.98 38.37 -9.79
N VAL A 27 -50.96 37.51 -10.11
CA VAL A 27 -50.96 36.10 -9.71
C VAL A 27 -49.82 35.32 -10.37
N LEU A 28 -49.58 35.51 -11.67
CA LEU A 28 -48.49 34.86 -12.40
C LEU A 28 -47.13 35.33 -11.89
N VAL A 29 -46.93 36.64 -11.70
CA VAL A 29 -45.71 37.20 -11.11
C VAL A 29 -45.51 36.68 -9.69
N GLY A 30 -46.57 36.56 -8.89
CA GLY A 30 -46.52 35.97 -7.55
C GLY A 30 -46.12 34.50 -7.56
N ILE A 31 -46.66 33.71 -8.49
CA ILE A 31 -46.29 32.29 -8.68
C ILE A 31 -44.82 32.18 -9.15
N PHE A 32 -44.38 33.02 -10.09
CA PHE A 32 -42.99 33.03 -10.55
C PHE A 32 -42.02 33.49 -9.46
N ALA A 33 -42.39 34.48 -8.65
CA ALA A 33 -41.59 34.93 -7.52
C ALA A 33 -41.48 33.83 -6.44
N LEU A 34 -42.60 33.18 -6.09
CA LEU A 34 -42.61 32.10 -5.10
C LEU A 34 -41.82 30.88 -5.58
N THR A 35 -42.01 30.46 -6.83
CA THR A 35 -41.23 29.35 -7.41
C THR A 35 -39.74 29.72 -7.55
N GLY A 36 -39.42 30.97 -7.91
CA GLY A 36 -38.05 31.49 -7.92
C GLY A 36 -37.38 31.41 -6.55
N VAL A 37 -38.06 31.84 -5.48
CA VAL A 37 -37.55 31.74 -4.09
C VAL A 37 -37.34 30.28 -3.68
N ILE A 38 -38.25 29.38 -4.03
CA ILE A 38 -38.13 27.95 -3.70
C ILE A 38 -36.96 27.31 -4.44
N VAL A 39 -36.77 27.62 -5.73
CA VAL A 39 -35.66 27.07 -6.53
C VAL A 39 -34.31 27.61 -6.06
N ILE A 40 -34.20 28.92 -5.80
CA ILE A 40 -32.97 29.54 -5.28
C ILE A 40 -32.66 29.01 -3.87
N GLY A 41 -33.66 28.95 -2.98
CA GLY A 41 -33.51 28.39 -1.64
C GLY A 41 -33.11 26.91 -1.66
N GLY A 42 -33.71 26.12 -2.55
CA GLY A 42 -33.37 24.71 -2.76
C GLY A 42 -31.96 24.52 -3.32
N ALA A 43 -31.52 25.36 -4.26
CA ALA A 43 -30.18 25.31 -4.80
C ALA A 43 -29.11 25.69 -3.76
N VAL A 44 -29.35 26.72 -2.96
CA VAL A 44 -28.47 27.11 -1.84
C VAL A 44 -28.41 26.01 -0.79
N ALA A 45 -29.55 25.45 -0.38
CA ALA A 45 -29.61 24.35 0.57
C ALA A 45 -28.90 23.08 0.03
N SER A 46 -29.08 22.78 -1.26
CA SER A 46 -28.41 21.65 -1.92
C SER A 46 -26.91 21.85 -2.03
N ALA A 47 -26.44 23.06 -2.30
CA ALA A 47 -25.02 23.38 -2.34
C ALA A 47 -24.38 23.21 -0.95
N ILE A 48 -25.01 23.77 0.09
CA ILE A 48 -24.55 23.62 1.48
C ILE A 48 -24.53 22.14 1.88
N HIS A 49 -25.54 21.35 1.51
CA HIS A 49 -25.60 19.93 1.82
C HIS A 49 -24.52 19.13 1.09
N SER A 50 -24.29 19.43 -0.19
CA SER A 50 -23.21 18.82 -0.99
C SER A 50 -21.82 19.13 -0.42
N ASP A 51 -21.59 20.37 0.02
CA ASP A 51 -20.32 20.78 0.61
C ASP A 51 -20.11 20.14 1.99
N THR A 52 -21.17 20.02 2.79
CA THR A 52 -21.13 19.30 4.08
C THR A 52 -20.90 17.81 3.89
N ASP A 53 -21.52 17.20 2.88
CA ASP A 53 -21.33 15.80 2.52
C ASP A 53 -19.90 15.54 2.02
N ALA A 54 -19.36 16.41 1.18
CA ALA A 54 -17.97 16.34 0.73
C ALA A 54 -17.00 16.50 1.91
N LEU A 55 -17.26 17.45 2.81
CA LEU A 55 -16.48 17.70 4.01
C LEU A 55 -16.48 16.49 4.96
N SER A 56 -17.65 15.87 5.18
CA SER A 56 -17.81 14.71 6.06
C SER A 56 -17.17 13.43 5.52
N ARG A 57 -16.86 13.37 4.23
CA ARG A 57 -16.22 12.20 3.57
C ARG A 57 -14.73 12.40 3.33
N THR A 58 -14.30 13.62 3.05
CA THR A 58 -12.93 13.90 2.63
C THR A 58 -12.03 14.12 3.83
N ALA A 59 -11.13 13.17 4.09
CA ALA A 59 -10.15 13.28 5.18
C ALA A 59 -8.85 13.97 4.79
N LEU A 60 -8.49 13.95 3.50
CA LEU A 60 -7.22 14.48 3.01
C LEU A 60 -7.47 15.46 1.87
N TYR A 61 -7.09 16.73 2.08
CA TYR A 61 -7.20 17.80 1.08
C TYR A 61 -5.85 18.13 0.43
N THR A 62 -4.75 17.80 1.10
CA THR A 62 -3.39 18.02 0.60
C THR A 62 -2.66 16.69 0.50
N THR A 63 -2.31 16.27 -0.71
CA THR A 63 -1.60 14.99 -0.96
C THR A 63 -0.08 15.16 -1.10
N SER A 64 0.38 16.39 -1.32
CA SER A 64 1.80 16.72 -1.45
C SER A 64 2.09 18.10 -0.88
N PHE A 65 3.33 18.30 -0.47
CA PHE A 65 3.78 19.57 0.07
C PHE A 65 5.19 19.88 -0.41
N THR A 66 5.57 21.15 -0.27
CA THR A 66 6.94 21.62 -0.50
C THR A 66 7.33 22.51 0.67
N THR A 67 8.52 22.30 1.21
CA THR A 67 9.04 23.12 2.31
C THR A 67 9.43 24.50 1.80
N SER A 68 9.17 25.52 2.61
CA SER A 68 9.19 26.90 2.17
C SER A 68 10.58 27.47 1.86
N LYS A 69 11.63 27.03 2.57
CA LYS A 69 13.01 27.53 2.35
C LYS A 69 13.85 26.57 1.55
N THR A 70 13.75 25.28 1.86
CA THR A 70 14.64 24.27 1.30
C THR A 70 14.08 23.63 0.03
N HIS A 71 12.80 23.86 -0.27
CA HIS A 71 12.08 23.31 -1.42
C HIS A 71 12.11 21.78 -1.50
N LEU A 72 12.24 21.12 -0.35
CA LEU A 72 12.09 19.68 -0.23
C LEU A 72 10.63 19.32 -0.49
N LYS A 73 10.44 18.33 -1.36
CA LYS A 73 9.12 17.82 -1.71
C LYS A 73 8.80 16.58 -0.88
N GLY A 74 7.55 16.45 -0.46
CA GLY A 74 7.04 15.27 0.23
C GLY A 74 5.57 15.02 -0.08
N THR A 75 5.07 13.88 0.37
CA THR A 75 3.68 13.45 0.24
C THR A 75 3.01 13.33 1.59
N VAL A 76 1.69 13.45 1.61
CA VAL A 76 0.88 13.11 2.77
C VAL A 76 0.23 11.77 2.47
N ASP A 77 0.61 10.74 3.23
CA ASP A 77 0.15 9.38 2.98
C ASP A 77 -1.29 9.19 3.45
N GLY A 78 -1.66 9.88 4.53
CA GLY A 78 -3.04 9.88 4.98
C GLY A 78 -3.26 10.43 6.37
N VAL A 79 -4.54 10.40 6.72
CA VAL A 79 -5.07 10.70 8.05
C VAL A 79 -5.68 9.42 8.59
N TYR A 80 -5.16 8.98 9.72
CA TYR A 80 -5.57 7.75 10.39
C TYR A 80 -6.21 8.07 11.72
N THR A 81 -7.17 7.28 12.17
CA THR A 81 -7.88 7.52 13.44
C THR A 81 -8.09 6.23 14.23
N ASN A 82 -8.48 6.35 15.50
CA ASN A 82 -8.87 5.23 16.34
C ASN A 82 -10.38 4.96 16.25
N SER A 83 -10.86 3.93 16.94
CA SER A 83 -12.27 3.55 16.95
C SER A 83 -13.16 4.65 17.56
N ALA A 84 -12.67 5.37 18.58
CA ALA A 84 -13.40 6.46 19.24
C ALA A 84 -13.34 7.80 18.48
N ARG A 85 -12.49 7.90 17.45
CA ARG A 85 -12.22 9.12 16.66
C ARG A 85 -11.73 10.32 17.48
N ASP A 86 -11.15 10.10 18.65
CA ASP A 86 -10.55 11.12 19.51
C ASP A 86 -9.02 11.17 19.37
N ARG A 87 -8.43 10.27 18.56
CA ARG A 87 -7.02 10.25 18.18
C ARG A 87 -6.88 10.23 16.68
N ALA A 88 -5.97 11.05 16.16
CA ALA A 88 -5.68 11.12 14.74
C ALA A 88 -4.18 11.19 14.49
N LEU A 89 -3.68 10.37 13.59
CA LEU A 89 -2.30 10.40 13.11
C LEU A 89 -2.28 10.91 11.68
N VAL A 90 -1.60 12.03 11.46
CA VAL A 90 -1.33 12.55 10.12
C VAL A 90 0.07 12.10 9.74
N VAL A 91 0.17 11.27 8.70
CA VAL A 91 1.46 10.70 8.25
C VAL A 91 1.90 11.37 6.97
N MET A 92 3.15 11.84 6.98
CA MET A 92 3.83 12.48 5.88
C MET A 92 5.11 11.72 5.56
N HIS A 93 5.53 11.76 4.30
CA HIS A 93 6.68 11.03 3.84
C HIS A 93 7.53 11.89 2.90
N PHE A 94 8.81 12.01 3.23
CA PHE A 94 9.83 12.55 2.36
C PHE A 94 10.53 11.42 1.62
N PRO A 95 10.89 11.59 0.34
CA PRO A 95 11.64 10.58 -0.39
C PRO A 95 13.01 10.35 0.27
N ALA A 96 13.58 9.15 0.11
CA ALA A 96 14.87 8.78 0.70
C ALA A 96 16.05 9.71 0.31
N SER A 97 15.93 10.47 -0.78
CA SER A 97 16.93 11.47 -1.19
C SER A 97 16.83 12.80 -0.46
N ALA A 98 15.72 13.05 0.27
CA ALA A 98 15.53 14.26 1.03
C ALA A 98 16.43 14.26 2.26
N ARG A 99 17.17 15.34 2.44
CA ARG A 99 17.92 15.60 3.67
C ARG A 99 16.93 16.21 4.65
N MET A 100 16.43 15.42 5.59
CA MET A 100 15.54 15.85 6.66
C MET A 100 16.13 15.46 8.01
N SER A 101 15.68 16.08 9.10
CA SER A 101 16.09 15.66 10.44
C SER A 101 15.39 14.35 10.83
N PHE A 102 16.15 13.43 11.42
CA PHE A 102 15.62 12.20 12.02
C PHE A 102 15.20 12.39 13.49
N ASN A 103 15.31 13.62 14.01
CA ASN A 103 14.99 13.96 15.40
C ASN A 103 13.70 14.80 15.48
N ALA A 104 12.67 14.25 16.12
CA ALA A 104 11.39 14.91 16.36
C ALA A 104 11.53 16.24 17.11
N ALA A 105 12.57 16.41 17.94
CA ALA A 105 12.85 17.66 18.64
C ALA A 105 13.08 18.85 17.69
N ASP A 106 13.49 18.58 16.45
CA ASP A 106 13.72 19.60 15.44
C ASP A 106 12.43 20.07 14.78
N TYR A 107 11.28 19.52 15.14
CA TYR A 107 9.99 19.85 14.54
C TYR A 107 9.01 20.43 15.55
N GLN A 108 8.20 21.39 15.09
CA GLN A 108 7.08 21.96 15.84
C GLN A 108 5.84 21.99 14.94
N ALA A 109 4.66 21.79 15.53
CA ALA A 109 3.40 21.82 14.82
C ALA A 109 2.51 22.98 15.28
N PHE A 110 1.77 23.54 14.33
CA PHE A 110 0.77 24.58 14.54
C PHE A 110 -0.54 24.13 13.90
N LEU A 111 -1.65 24.29 14.63
CA LEU A 111 -2.96 23.82 14.21
C LEU A 111 -3.96 24.96 14.24
N LEU A 112 -4.61 25.17 13.10
CA LEU A 112 -5.75 26.07 12.95
C LEU A 112 -6.94 25.33 12.34
N GLY A 113 -8.15 25.78 12.64
CA GLY A 113 -9.33 25.37 11.90
C GLY A 113 -9.33 26.04 10.52
N SER A 114 -10.08 25.45 9.60
CA SER A 114 -10.25 25.95 8.25
C SER A 114 -11.64 25.59 7.73
N ASP A 115 -12.27 26.52 7.04
CA ASP A 115 -13.54 26.28 6.36
C ASP A 115 -13.35 25.44 5.08
N ALA A 116 -14.45 25.11 4.39
CA ALA A 116 -14.41 24.35 3.13
C ALA A 116 -13.68 25.08 1.98
N ASN A 117 -13.50 26.40 2.09
CA ASN A 117 -12.73 27.23 1.15
C ASN A 117 -11.26 27.41 1.57
N LEU A 118 -10.82 26.70 2.61
CA LEU A 118 -9.48 26.77 3.19
C LEU A 118 -9.13 28.13 3.84
N ALA A 119 -10.14 28.92 4.19
CA ALA A 119 -9.97 30.13 5.00
C ALA A 119 -9.86 29.76 6.48
N SER A 120 -9.00 30.47 7.22
CA SER A 120 -8.71 30.14 8.63
C SER A 120 -9.88 30.46 9.55
N GLU A 121 -10.14 29.56 10.50
CA GLU A 121 -11.15 29.70 11.54
C GLU A 121 -10.67 29.06 12.86
N PRO A 122 -11.29 29.40 14.00
CA PRO A 122 -11.16 28.67 15.25
C PRO A 122 -11.23 27.14 15.11
N VAL A 123 -10.36 26.43 15.81
CA VAL A 123 -10.51 24.98 15.96
C VAL A 123 -11.77 24.66 16.77
N SER A 124 -12.66 23.87 16.19
CA SER A 124 -13.95 23.49 16.79
C SER A 124 -13.83 22.47 17.92
N THR A 125 -12.88 21.53 17.80
CA THR A 125 -12.68 20.44 18.77
C THR A 125 -11.79 20.91 19.92
N ARG A 126 -12.29 20.83 21.16
CA ARG A 126 -11.58 21.39 22.31
C ARG A 126 -10.49 20.46 22.84
N GLY A 127 -9.49 21.06 23.50
CA GLY A 127 -8.43 20.34 24.21
C GLY A 127 -7.52 19.48 23.33
N ILE A 128 -7.34 19.82 22.05
CA ILE A 128 -6.43 19.09 21.17
C ILE A 128 -5.00 19.30 21.67
N THR A 129 -4.39 18.19 22.03
CA THR A 129 -2.95 18.06 22.28
C THR A 129 -2.31 17.32 21.12
N GLY A 130 -0.98 17.42 20.98
CA GLY A 130 -0.31 16.65 19.97
C GLY A 130 1.18 16.43 20.22
N SER A 131 1.70 15.47 19.48
CA SER A 131 3.11 15.07 19.48
C SER A 131 3.60 14.89 18.05
N VAL A 132 4.89 15.14 17.84
CA VAL A 132 5.57 14.88 16.56
C VAL A 132 6.42 13.63 16.71
N HIS A 133 6.33 12.76 15.72
CA HIS A 133 7.02 11.48 15.64
C HIS A 133 7.85 11.45 14.36
N VAL A 134 9.09 11.02 14.44
CA VAL A 134 9.89 10.69 13.24
C VAL A 134 10.19 9.19 13.29
N PHE A 135 9.83 8.48 12.23
CA PHE A 135 9.88 7.01 12.19
C PHE A 135 11.26 6.54 11.71
N GLY A 136 12.29 6.75 12.52
CA GLY A 136 13.66 6.34 12.20
C GLY A 136 14.20 7.03 10.94
N SER A 137 14.99 6.29 10.16
CA SER A 137 15.60 6.78 8.92
C SER A 137 14.70 6.63 7.68
N THR A 138 13.42 6.28 7.88
CA THR A 138 12.50 5.89 6.80
C THR A 138 11.99 7.05 5.95
N GLY A 139 12.20 8.30 6.39
CA GLY A 139 11.65 9.50 5.76
C GLY A 139 10.21 9.84 6.19
N TYR A 140 9.61 9.04 7.07
CA TYR A 140 8.26 9.28 7.57
C TYR A 140 8.26 10.19 8.80
N VAL A 141 7.31 11.14 8.82
CA VAL A 141 7.00 12.02 9.95
C VAL A 141 5.52 11.92 10.27
N GLY A 142 5.18 11.77 11.54
CA GLY A 142 3.81 11.69 12.03
C GLY A 142 3.50 12.85 12.96
N VAL A 143 2.30 13.44 12.84
CA VAL A 143 1.73 14.29 13.88
C VAL A 143 0.55 13.55 14.49
N LEU A 144 0.68 13.17 15.75
CA LEU A 144 -0.40 12.55 16.53
C LEU A 144 -1.16 13.66 17.24
N LEU A 145 -2.45 13.78 16.92
CA LEU A 145 -3.42 14.65 17.57
C LEU A 145 -4.29 13.83 18.52
N GLN A 146 -4.54 14.34 19.72
CA GLN A 146 -5.40 13.70 20.72
C GLN A 146 -6.34 14.74 21.31
N ALA A 147 -7.63 14.41 21.38
CA ALA A 147 -8.67 15.25 21.96
C ALA A 147 -9.41 14.50 23.07
N SER A 148 -10.18 15.23 23.89
CA SER A 148 -11.06 14.64 24.90
C SER A 148 -12.43 14.20 24.35
N GLU A 149 -12.69 14.52 23.08
CA GLU A 149 -13.93 14.24 22.37
C GLU A 149 -13.58 13.83 20.92
N PRO A 150 -14.50 13.14 20.20
CA PRO A 150 -14.29 12.84 18.79
C PRO A 150 -14.03 14.11 17.97
N PHE A 151 -13.10 14.05 17.02
CA PHE A 151 -12.82 15.18 16.14
C PHE A 151 -14.08 15.59 15.38
N GLY A 152 -14.39 16.89 15.43
CA GLY A 152 -15.44 17.50 14.63
C GLY A 152 -15.16 17.38 13.13
N ILE A 153 -16.22 17.44 12.33
CA ILE A 153 -16.12 17.49 10.87
C ILE A 153 -15.65 18.90 10.49
N GLN A 154 -14.33 19.09 10.43
CA GLN A 154 -13.70 20.38 10.16
C GLN A 154 -12.38 20.15 9.43
N VAL A 155 -12.06 21.01 8.45
CA VAL A 155 -10.71 21.01 7.86
C VAL A 155 -9.76 21.64 8.87
N LEU A 156 -8.68 20.94 9.18
CA LEU A 156 -7.60 21.45 10.00
C LEU A 156 -6.43 21.83 9.10
N ASN A 157 -5.93 23.04 9.29
CA ASN A 157 -4.69 23.54 8.72
C ASN A 157 -3.56 23.19 9.68
N LEU A 158 -2.80 22.15 9.33
CA LEU A 158 -1.64 21.71 10.08
C LEU A 158 -0.38 22.25 9.40
N THR A 159 0.33 23.14 10.09
CA THR A 159 1.63 23.66 9.65
C THR A 159 2.74 23.02 10.49
N ILE A 160 3.71 22.39 9.83
CA ILE A 160 4.87 21.80 10.48
C ILE A 160 6.08 22.67 10.16
N ARG A 161 6.82 23.06 11.19
CA ARG A 161 8.03 23.87 11.11
C ARG A 161 9.23 23.07 11.54
N ALA A 162 10.30 23.12 10.75
CA ALA A 162 11.62 22.70 11.17
C ALA A 162 12.33 23.84 11.91
N ASN A 163 12.90 23.55 13.08
CA ASN A 163 13.64 24.49 13.92
C ASN A 163 15.08 24.70 13.41
N ALA A 164 15.56 23.82 12.54
CA ALA A 164 16.79 23.94 11.78
C ALA A 164 16.48 23.77 10.29
N GLU A 165 17.22 24.44 9.40
CA GLU A 165 17.06 24.27 7.96
C GLU A 165 17.34 22.81 7.57
N LEU A 166 16.40 22.18 6.86
CA LEU A 166 16.46 20.75 6.56
C LEU A 166 17.57 20.41 5.54
N ALA A 167 17.90 21.35 4.66
CA ALA A 167 18.97 21.23 3.69
C ALA A 167 19.58 22.61 3.35
N TYR A 168 20.86 22.66 3.03
CA TYR A 168 21.48 23.84 2.43
C TYR A 168 21.21 23.83 0.92
N THR A 169 20.48 24.83 0.44
CA THR A 169 20.32 25.11 -0.98
C THR A 169 20.93 26.49 -1.24
N GLU A 170 21.91 26.60 -2.15
CA GLU A 170 22.37 27.93 -2.58
C GLU A 170 21.16 28.76 -3.04
N PRO A 171 21.08 30.04 -2.68
CA PRO A 171 19.95 30.88 -3.04
C PRO A 171 19.94 31.08 -4.56
N LYS A 172 19.27 30.18 -5.28
CA LYS A 172 18.86 30.46 -6.65
C LYS A 172 17.85 31.59 -6.55
N GLN A 173 18.17 32.73 -7.16
CA GLN A 173 17.19 33.77 -7.51
C GLN A 173 16.07 33.09 -8.31
N SER A 174 15.06 32.60 -7.60
CA SER A 174 13.96 31.85 -8.18
C SER A 174 12.78 32.80 -8.27
N GLN A 175 12.25 32.93 -9.47
CA GLN A 175 11.03 33.66 -9.79
C GLN A 175 9.95 33.35 -8.75
N ARG A 176 9.32 34.41 -8.25
CA ARG A 176 8.18 34.37 -7.35
C ARG A 176 7.03 33.65 -8.05
N ASP A 177 6.83 32.38 -7.75
CA ASP A 177 5.51 31.79 -7.91
C ASP A 177 4.68 32.21 -6.70
N GLU A 178 3.92 33.30 -6.89
CA GLU A 178 2.87 33.78 -5.99
C GLU A 178 1.70 32.79 -5.98
N GLY A 179 1.92 31.62 -5.39
CA GLY A 179 0.82 30.74 -4.97
C GLY A 179 0.14 31.36 -3.76
N LYS A 180 -1.16 31.66 -3.87
CA LYS A 180 -2.08 32.25 -2.85
C LYS A 180 -2.12 31.55 -1.47
N LEU A 181 -1.27 30.57 -1.21
CA LEU A 181 -1.17 29.79 0.03
C LEU A 181 -0.02 30.25 0.96
N ALA A 182 0.84 31.16 0.50
CA ALA A 182 2.07 31.59 1.17
C ALA A 182 2.00 33.00 1.82
N ASP A 183 0.84 33.41 2.33
CA ASP A 183 0.58 34.80 2.73
C ASP A 183 1.05 35.20 4.14
N ASP A 184 1.71 34.28 4.89
CA ASP A 184 2.24 34.59 6.22
C ASP A 184 3.78 34.74 6.21
N ALA A 185 4.26 35.81 6.81
CA ALA A 185 5.68 36.17 6.89
C ALA A 185 6.55 35.04 7.45
N SER A 186 5.98 34.19 8.32
CA SER A 186 6.68 33.05 8.93
C SER A 186 7.23 32.04 7.91
N PHE A 187 6.60 31.88 6.74
CA PHE A 187 7.07 30.96 5.69
C PHE A 187 8.37 31.43 5.01
N ARG A 188 8.70 32.72 5.14
CA ARG A 188 9.97 33.29 4.65
C ARG A 188 11.11 33.11 5.67
N GLU A 189 10.78 33.10 6.94
CA GLU A 189 11.76 33.06 8.05
C GLU A 189 12.14 31.63 8.42
N HIS A 190 11.17 30.72 8.39
CA HIS A 190 11.34 29.33 8.80
C HIS A 190 11.12 28.37 7.64
N ASP A 191 11.80 27.23 7.69
CA ASP A 191 11.54 26.12 6.77
C ASP A 191 10.35 25.32 7.28
N GLN A 192 9.21 25.47 6.61
CA GLN A 192 7.94 24.91 7.06
C GLN A 192 7.07 24.50 5.87
N TRP A 193 6.10 23.62 6.13
CA TRP A 193 5.11 23.20 5.15
C TRP A 193 3.74 23.11 5.81
N ARG A 194 2.70 23.23 4.97
CA ARG A 194 1.31 23.28 5.38
C ARG A 194 0.52 22.20 4.67
N ILE A 195 -0.34 21.51 5.42
CA ILE A 195 -1.25 20.51 4.90
C ILE A 195 -2.65 20.69 5.49
N PHE A 196 -3.66 20.33 4.71
CA PHE A 196 -5.07 20.41 5.09
C PHE A 196 -5.66 19.00 5.23
N VAL A 197 -6.22 18.72 6.40
CA VAL A 197 -6.69 17.39 6.81
C VAL A 197 -7.99 17.49 7.59
N ASN A 198 -8.89 16.52 7.47
CA ASN A 198 -10.10 16.45 8.29
C ASN A 198 -10.13 15.10 9.04
N PRO A 199 -9.65 15.05 10.29
CA PRO A 199 -9.66 13.82 11.08
C PRO A 199 -11.06 13.36 11.48
N GLY A 200 -12.07 14.24 11.49
CA GLY A 200 -13.46 13.89 11.77
C GLY A 200 -14.19 13.25 10.58
N ALA A 201 -13.62 13.31 9.37
CA ALA A 201 -14.24 12.76 8.18
C ALA A 201 -14.32 11.22 8.22
N SER A 202 -15.40 10.67 7.67
CA SER A 202 -15.59 9.23 7.47
C SER A 202 -14.54 8.57 6.57
N GLY A 203 -13.84 9.34 5.74
CA GLY A 203 -12.72 8.86 4.93
C GLY A 203 -11.40 8.69 5.69
N ALA A 204 -11.31 9.10 6.97
CA ALA A 204 -10.13 8.86 7.79
C ALA A 204 -10.02 7.36 8.10
N ARG A 205 -8.85 6.77 7.86
CA ARG A 205 -8.67 5.32 7.94
C ARG A 205 -8.42 4.89 9.38
N GLN A 206 -9.18 3.92 9.87
CA GLN A 206 -8.93 3.40 11.21
C GLN A 206 -7.69 2.49 11.23
N ILE A 207 -6.82 2.67 12.23
CA ILE A 207 -5.65 1.80 12.44
C ILE A 207 -5.57 1.30 13.89
N PRO A 208 -5.25 0.00 14.10
CA PRO A 208 -5.11 -0.57 15.44
C PRO A 208 -4.08 0.14 16.33
N ALA A 209 -3.02 0.71 15.74
CA ALA A 209 -2.00 1.45 16.49
C ALA A 209 -2.56 2.58 17.38
N LEU A 210 -3.69 3.19 16.99
CA LEU A 210 -4.25 4.34 17.72
C LEU A 210 -5.23 3.95 18.83
N ASP A 211 -5.76 2.73 18.82
CA ASP A 211 -6.60 2.18 19.89
C ASP A 211 -5.78 1.73 21.12
N SER A 212 -4.46 1.60 20.98
CA SER A 212 -3.57 1.21 22.06
C SER A 212 -3.43 2.31 23.13
N ALA A 213 -3.39 1.94 24.41
CA ALA A 213 -3.31 2.92 25.51
C ALA A 213 -2.11 3.88 25.36
N ARG A 214 -0.97 3.35 24.92
CA ARG A 214 0.23 4.10 24.54
C ARG A 214 0.44 4.00 23.04
N PHE A 215 0.85 5.10 22.43
CA PHE A 215 1.19 5.13 21.02
C PHE A 215 2.51 4.40 20.78
N ASP A 216 2.51 3.46 19.84
CA ASP A 216 3.70 2.74 19.39
C ASP A 216 4.02 3.17 17.94
N PRO A 217 5.11 3.93 17.72
CA PRO A 217 5.51 4.37 16.39
C PRO A 217 5.79 3.22 15.42
N ALA A 218 6.36 2.10 15.89
CA ALA A 218 6.61 0.95 15.04
C ALA A 218 5.31 0.28 14.61
N ARG A 219 4.33 0.16 15.53
CA ARG A 219 3.02 -0.39 15.17
C ARG A 219 2.30 0.50 14.17
N ALA A 220 2.33 1.82 14.38
CA ALA A 220 1.75 2.79 13.45
C ALA A 220 2.42 2.72 12.06
N TYR A 221 3.76 2.66 12.02
CA TYR A 221 4.50 2.50 10.77
C TYR A 221 4.15 1.19 10.05
N TYR A 222 4.01 0.09 10.78
CA TYR A 222 3.56 -1.18 10.19
C TYR A 222 2.15 -1.05 9.59
N ASP A 223 1.19 -0.54 10.35
CA ASP A 223 -0.20 -0.42 9.92
C ASP A 223 -0.32 0.49 8.66
N VAL A 224 0.46 1.57 8.61
CA VAL A 224 0.40 2.60 7.57
C VAL A 224 1.25 2.29 6.33
N ALA A 225 2.50 1.84 6.51
CA ALA A 225 3.48 1.77 5.43
C ALA A 225 3.82 0.34 5.01
N LEU A 226 3.80 -0.65 5.93
CA LEU A 226 4.33 -2.00 5.64
C LEU A 226 3.26 -3.06 5.41
N SER A 227 2.06 -2.89 5.99
CA SER A 227 1.01 -3.90 5.98
C SER A 227 0.58 -4.31 4.56
N ASN A 228 0.44 -3.34 3.66
CA ASN A 228 0.08 -3.58 2.26
C ASN A 228 1.22 -4.23 1.47
N ASP A 229 2.47 -3.79 1.69
CA ASP A 229 3.66 -4.37 1.07
C ASP A 229 3.83 -5.84 1.49
N GLU A 230 3.63 -6.13 2.78
CA GLU A 230 3.63 -7.50 3.29
C GLU A 230 2.56 -8.36 2.62
N GLN A 231 1.32 -7.86 2.53
CA GLN A 231 0.23 -8.59 1.86
C GLN A 231 0.55 -8.87 0.39
N ALA A 232 1.14 -7.89 -0.32
CA ALA A 232 1.55 -8.06 -1.71
C ALA A 232 2.64 -9.14 -1.86
N ILE A 233 3.66 -9.14 -0.99
CA ILE A 233 4.71 -10.17 -1.01
C ILE A 233 4.14 -11.54 -0.65
N ARG A 234 3.24 -11.64 0.33
CA ARG A 234 2.54 -12.88 0.68
C ARG A 234 1.73 -13.43 -0.49
N GLY A 235 1.04 -12.58 -1.23
CA GLY A 235 0.35 -12.98 -2.46
C GLY A 235 1.29 -13.56 -3.51
N LYS A 236 2.48 -12.98 -3.69
CA LYS A 236 3.52 -13.52 -4.58
C LYS A 236 4.07 -14.87 -4.08
N LEU A 237 4.27 -15.01 -2.76
CA LEU A 237 4.69 -16.27 -2.15
C LEU A 237 3.66 -17.39 -2.39
N ASP A 238 2.37 -17.10 -2.22
CA ASP A 238 1.28 -18.04 -2.50
C ASP A 238 1.26 -18.48 -3.98
N GLN A 239 1.33 -17.51 -4.90
CA GLN A 239 1.39 -17.80 -6.34
C GLN A 239 2.60 -18.66 -6.68
N LYS A 240 3.77 -18.35 -6.09
CA LYS A 240 5.00 -19.11 -6.32
C LYS A 240 4.88 -20.54 -5.84
N LEU A 241 4.33 -20.77 -4.65
CA LEU A 241 4.09 -22.10 -4.10
C LEU A 241 3.13 -22.90 -4.97
N LEU A 242 2.08 -22.26 -5.50
CA LEU A 242 1.14 -22.92 -6.41
C LEU A 242 1.83 -23.36 -7.71
N SER A 243 2.63 -22.51 -8.33
CA SER A 243 3.43 -22.87 -9.52
C SER A 243 4.43 -23.98 -9.22
N MET A 244 5.13 -23.92 -8.08
CA MET A 244 6.07 -24.96 -7.66
C MET A 244 5.36 -26.31 -7.44
N ARG A 245 4.15 -26.31 -6.85
CA ARG A 245 3.33 -27.52 -6.69
C ARG A 245 2.99 -28.13 -8.05
N ALA A 246 2.57 -27.32 -9.03
CA ALA A 246 2.29 -27.79 -10.38
C ALA A 246 3.54 -28.39 -11.05
N ASN A 247 4.70 -27.76 -10.90
CA ASN A 247 5.97 -28.29 -11.44
C ASN A 247 6.34 -29.64 -10.81
N LEU A 248 6.14 -29.82 -9.49
CA LEU A 248 6.35 -31.11 -8.83
C LEU A 248 5.40 -32.20 -9.36
N THR A 249 4.13 -31.86 -9.60
CA THR A 249 3.17 -32.78 -10.23
C THR A 249 3.59 -33.15 -11.66
N GLN A 250 4.08 -32.19 -12.44
CA GLN A 250 4.60 -32.45 -13.79
C GLN A 250 5.84 -33.34 -13.75
N ILE A 251 6.79 -33.08 -12.85
CA ILE A 251 7.96 -33.93 -12.63
C ILE A 251 7.52 -35.38 -12.36
N GLN A 252 6.54 -35.58 -11.49
CA GLN A 252 6.01 -36.92 -11.19
C GLN A 252 5.34 -37.57 -12.41
N SER A 253 4.55 -36.80 -13.16
CA SER A 253 3.88 -37.26 -14.39
C SER A 253 4.89 -37.71 -15.44
N TYR A 254 5.86 -36.85 -15.77
CA TYR A 254 6.88 -37.15 -16.78
C TYR A 254 7.82 -38.27 -16.34
N THR A 255 8.12 -38.38 -15.04
CA THR A 255 8.88 -39.52 -14.50
C THR A 255 8.13 -40.84 -14.69
N THR A 256 6.82 -40.84 -14.52
CA THR A 256 5.96 -42.02 -14.76
C THR A 256 5.86 -42.34 -16.25
N GLU A 257 5.77 -41.32 -17.10
CA GLU A 257 5.73 -41.47 -18.55
C GLU A 257 7.05 -42.03 -19.11
N LEU A 258 8.21 -41.59 -18.58
CA LEU A 258 9.52 -42.16 -18.93
C LEU A 258 9.58 -43.67 -18.71
N ALA A 259 8.98 -44.15 -17.63
CA ALA A 259 9.00 -45.57 -17.28
C ALA A 259 8.08 -46.42 -18.17
N THR A 260 7.11 -45.81 -18.86
CA THR A 260 6.10 -46.52 -19.65
C THR A 260 6.25 -46.35 -21.16
N THR A 261 6.86 -45.25 -21.63
CA THR A 261 7.12 -45.00 -23.04
C THR A 261 8.22 -45.91 -23.58
N LYS A 262 7.91 -46.65 -24.65
CA LYS A 262 8.82 -47.57 -25.32
C LYS A 262 8.95 -47.23 -26.81
N VAL A 263 10.16 -47.34 -27.33
CA VAL A 263 10.49 -47.23 -28.77
C VAL A 263 11.28 -48.48 -29.13
N ASP A 264 10.74 -49.34 -29.99
CA ASP A 264 11.37 -50.63 -30.36
C ASP A 264 11.88 -51.46 -29.15
N GLY A 265 11.12 -51.45 -28.05
CA GLY A 265 11.47 -52.16 -26.82
C GLY A 265 12.47 -51.42 -25.91
N LEU A 266 13.08 -50.33 -26.38
CA LEU A 266 13.92 -49.43 -25.58
C LEU A 266 13.07 -48.44 -24.78
N PHE A 267 13.48 -48.16 -23.55
CA PHE A 267 12.86 -47.14 -22.70
C PHE A 267 13.92 -46.43 -21.85
N LEU A 268 13.63 -45.21 -21.41
CA LEU A 268 14.52 -44.45 -20.53
C LEU A 268 14.41 -44.96 -19.09
N LYS A 269 15.56 -45.19 -18.44
CA LYS A 269 15.59 -45.36 -16.99
C LYS A 269 15.44 -43.97 -16.36
N PRO A 270 14.47 -43.77 -15.44
CA PRO A 270 14.32 -42.48 -14.77
C PRO A 270 15.65 -42.05 -14.12
N PRO A 271 16.14 -40.83 -14.38
CA PRO A 271 17.36 -40.34 -13.76
C PRO A 271 17.15 -40.12 -12.25
N PRO A 272 18.22 -40.12 -11.44
CA PRO A 272 18.11 -39.76 -10.03
C PRO A 272 17.59 -38.31 -9.91
N VAL A 273 16.64 -38.09 -8.99
CA VAL A 273 16.11 -36.75 -8.70
C VAL A 273 17.25 -35.86 -8.19
N PRO A 274 17.46 -34.66 -8.76
CA PRO A 274 18.47 -33.73 -8.27
C PRO A 274 18.35 -33.47 -6.77
N ALA A 275 19.48 -33.41 -6.05
CA ALA A 275 19.49 -33.30 -4.59
C ALA A 275 18.73 -32.06 -4.06
N GLY A 276 18.74 -30.95 -4.81
CA GLY A 276 18.00 -29.74 -4.46
C GLY A 276 16.49 -29.79 -4.70
N VAL A 277 15.96 -30.88 -5.28
CA VAL A 277 14.52 -31.15 -5.48
C VAL A 277 14.08 -32.41 -4.71
N ALA A 278 15.02 -33.32 -4.43
CA ALA A 278 14.73 -34.61 -3.83
C ALA A 278 14.03 -34.49 -2.46
N GLY A 279 12.81 -35.00 -2.40
CA GLY A 279 11.98 -35.00 -1.18
C GLY A 279 11.20 -33.71 -0.94
N ASP A 280 11.28 -32.72 -1.82
CA ASP A 280 10.51 -31.51 -1.69
C ASP A 280 9.02 -31.76 -1.97
N THR A 281 8.15 -31.15 -1.16
CA THR A 281 6.70 -31.18 -1.38
C THR A 281 6.08 -29.82 -1.12
N VAL A 282 5.02 -29.50 -1.84
CA VAL A 282 4.16 -28.36 -1.51
C VAL A 282 2.82 -28.91 -1.04
N THR A 283 2.53 -28.74 0.25
CA THR A 283 1.32 -29.23 0.90
C THR A 283 0.33 -28.10 1.14
N GLY A 284 -0.90 -28.42 1.57
CA GLY A 284 -1.95 -27.43 1.82
C GLY A 284 -2.80 -27.12 0.58
N VAL A 285 -3.66 -26.11 0.70
CA VAL A 285 -4.62 -25.69 -0.32
C VAL A 285 -4.39 -24.23 -0.72
N SER A 286 -4.57 -23.91 -2.01
CA SER A 286 -4.57 -22.53 -2.50
C SER A 286 -5.84 -21.79 -2.08
N SER A 287 -5.84 -20.46 -2.21
CA SER A 287 -7.02 -19.63 -1.95
C SER A 287 -8.22 -20.03 -2.80
N ALA A 288 -8.00 -20.46 -4.05
CA ALA A 288 -9.06 -20.92 -4.96
C ALA A 288 -9.65 -22.28 -4.54
N GLU A 289 -8.86 -23.12 -3.86
CA GLU A 289 -9.30 -24.42 -3.36
C GLU A 289 -9.91 -24.34 -1.95
N ALA A 290 -9.57 -23.29 -1.19
CA ALA A 290 -10.00 -23.12 0.20
C ALA A 290 -11.43 -22.59 0.32
N LYS A 291 -12.24 -23.20 1.20
CA LYS A 291 -13.63 -22.78 1.45
C LYS A 291 -13.76 -21.33 1.96
N ASN A 292 -12.75 -20.84 2.68
CA ASN A 292 -12.71 -19.50 3.26
C ASN A 292 -11.85 -18.53 2.42
N GLY A 293 -11.36 -18.94 1.25
CA GLY A 293 -10.48 -18.13 0.40
C GLY A 293 -9.05 -17.95 0.93
N VAL A 294 -8.65 -18.61 2.02
CA VAL A 294 -7.34 -18.44 2.64
C VAL A 294 -6.40 -19.58 2.26
N SER A 295 -5.26 -19.25 1.65
CA SER A 295 -4.23 -20.22 1.26
C SER A 295 -3.45 -20.77 2.45
N THR A 296 -3.23 -22.08 2.47
CA THR A 296 -2.41 -22.81 3.45
C THR A 296 -1.17 -23.47 2.82
N LEU A 297 -0.85 -23.14 1.57
CA LEU A 297 0.24 -23.75 0.81
C LEU A 297 1.57 -23.64 1.54
N THR A 298 2.29 -24.73 1.79
CA THR A 298 3.59 -24.69 2.46
C THR A 298 4.60 -25.57 1.75
N LEU A 299 5.80 -25.03 1.51
CA LEU A 299 6.94 -25.80 1.01
C LEU A 299 7.57 -26.56 2.19
N ASP A 300 7.56 -27.89 2.12
CA ASP A 300 8.43 -28.74 2.91
C ASP A 300 9.63 -29.11 2.04
N SER A 301 10.82 -28.70 2.48
CA SER A 301 12.07 -28.95 1.78
C SER A 301 13.21 -29.19 2.78
N ARG A 302 14.04 -30.18 2.48
CA ARG A 302 15.24 -30.51 3.27
C ARG A 302 16.44 -29.65 2.91
N THR A 303 16.38 -28.93 1.79
CA THR A 303 17.50 -28.15 1.26
C THR A 303 17.08 -26.72 1.02
N VAL A 304 17.99 -25.81 1.37
CA VAL A 304 17.85 -24.38 1.09
C VAL A 304 18.85 -24.03 0.02
N VAL A 305 18.41 -23.34 -1.03
CA VAL A 305 19.31 -22.85 -2.06
C VAL A 305 20.33 -21.87 -1.44
N PRO A 306 21.56 -21.76 -1.97
CA PRO A 306 22.52 -20.76 -1.54
C PRO A 306 21.92 -19.35 -1.54
N GLY A 307 22.10 -18.61 -0.45
CA GLY A 307 21.52 -17.28 -0.24
C GLY A 307 20.06 -17.28 0.17
N GLY A 308 19.41 -18.44 0.19
CA GLY A 308 18.03 -18.60 0.59
C GLY A 308 17.85 -18.77 2.11
N VAL A 309 16.59 -18.68 2.52
CA VAL A 309 16.14 -18.96 3.89
C VAL A 309 14.94 -19.92 3.90
N THR A 310 14.73 -20.58 5.04
CA THR A 310 13.47 -21.26 5.37
C THR A 310 12.76 -20.45 6.43
N LEU A 311 11.53 -20.00 6.14
CA LEU A 311 10.75 -19.15 7.03
C LEU A 311 9.29 -19.59 7.03
N ASN A 312 8.73 -19.85 8.21
CA ASN A 312 7.29 -20.00 8.39
C ASN A 312 6.61 -18.62 8.48
N TRP A 313 6.48 -17.95 7.34
CA TRP A 313 5.92 -16.60 7.24
C TRP A 313 4.43 -16.52 7.60
N ARG A 314 3.73 -17.67 7.71
CA ARG A 314 2.32 -17.71 8.13
C ARG A 314 2.12 -17.64 9.65
N ALA A 315 3.15 -17.92 10.45
CA ALA A 315 3.02 -17.96 11.90
C ALA A 315 2.85 -16.58 12.55
N GLY A 316 3.12 -15.49 11.83
CA GLY A 316 3.09 -14.13 12.36
C GLY A 316 2.90 -13.11 11.26
N ASN A 317 3.42 -11.90 11.47
CA ASN A 317 3.51 -10.80 10.51
C ASN A 317 4.81 -10.02 10.72
N VAL A 318 5.10 -9.04 9.86
CA VAL A 318 6.30 -8.21 9.98
C VAL A 318 6.40 -7.55 11.36
N TYR A 319 5.27 -7.10 11.93
CA TYR A 319 5.24 -6.51 13.26
C TYR A 319 5.61 -7.48 14.40
N ALA A 320 5.18 -8.74 14.31
CA ALA A 320 5.56 -9.78 15.26
C ALA A 320 7.06 -10.17 15.13
N GLY A 321 7.67 -9.90 13.97
CA GLY A 321 9.08 -10.14 13.69
C GLY A 321 9.37 -11.55 13.19
N TYR A 322 9.99 -11.63 12.01
CA TYR A 322 10.47 -12.88 11.39
C TYR A 322 11.95 -13.13 11.67
N LEU A 323 12.77 -12.09 11.59
CA LEU A 323 14.22 -12.14 11.70
C LEU A 323 14.70 -12.73 13.02
N SER A 324 14.01 -12.44 14.12
CA SER A 324 14.33 -13.00 15.45
C SER A 324 14.24 -14.52 15.52
N THR A 325 13.51 -15.17 14.60
CA THR A 325 13.43 -16.64 14.52
C THR A 325 14.55 -17.26 13.68
N LEU A 326 15.23 -16.45 12.85
CA LEU A 326 16.22 -16.92 11.87
C LEU A 326 17.65 -16.57 12.26
N VAL A 327 17.85 -15.43 12.92
CA VAL A 327 19.19 -14.93 13.23
C VAL A 327 19.79 -15.71 14.41
N PRO A 328 20.96 -16.35 14.24
CA PRO A 328 21.64 -17.03 15.33
C PRO A 328 21.98 -16.08 16.49
N PRO A 329 21.97 -16.58 17.75
CA PRO A 329 22.41 -15.78 18.89
C PRO A 329 23.81 -15.19 18.68
N GLY A 330 23.98 -13.90 18.95
CA GLY A 330 25.25 -13.19 18.82
C GLY A 330 25.59 -12.66 17.43
N GLN A 331 24.76 -12.95 16.41
CA GLN A 331 24.89 -12.35 15.07
C GLN A 331 23.96 -11.14 14.93
N SER A 332 24.41 -10.06 14.29
CA SER A 332 23.51 -8.95 13.98
C SER A 332 22.60 -9.28 12.79
N HIS A 333 21.39 -8.70 12.76
CA HIS A 333 20.47 -8.86 11.63
C HIS A 333 21.11 -8.44 10.29
N ALA A 334 21.89 -7.36 10.31
CA ALA A 334 22.62 -6.86 9.14
C ALA A 334 23.68 -7.86 8.67
N GLU A 335 24.47 -8.43 9.59
CA GLU A 335 25.44 -9.48 9.27
C GLU A 335 24.76 -10.73 8.70
N PHE A 336 23.61 -11.12 9.24
CA PHE A 336 22.86 -12.27 8.74
C PHE A 336 22.41 -12.05 7.29
N LEU A 337 21.78 -10.91 7.01
CA LEU A 337 21.32 -10.57 5.66
C LEU A 337 22.48 -10.38 4.68
N ALA A 338 23.58 -9.76 5.10
CA ALA A 338 24.79 -9.61 4.28
C ALA A 338 25.43 -10.97 3.96
N LYS A 339 25.53 -11.86 4.97
CA LYS A 339 26.01 -13.23 4.77
C LYS A 339 25.15 -13.96 3.75
N LYS A 340 23.83 -13.90 3.89
CA LYS A 340 22.89 -14.52 2.93
C LYS A 340 23.07 -13.95 1.52
N HIS A 341 23.26 -12.65 1.38
CA HIS A 341 23.51 -12.03 0.08
C HIS A 341 24.84 -12.48 -0.55
N SER A 342 25.86 -12.76 0.27
CA SER A 342 27.18 -13.20 -0.19
C SER A 342 27.28 -14.70 -0.51
N GLU A 343 26.28 -15.51 -0.13
CA GLU A 343 26.25 -16.94 -0.44
C GLU A 343 26.09 -17.13 -1.96
N THR A 344 27.20 -17.37 -2.64
CA THR A 344 27.21 -17.59 -4.10
C THR A 344 26.62 -18.95 -4.48
N THR A 345 26.07 -19.01 -5.69
CA THR A 345 25.55 -20.16 -6.42
C THR A 345 26.63 -21.17 -6.84
N GLY A 346 27.50 -21.59 -5.93
CA GLY A 346 28.46 -22.67 -6.19
C GLY A 346 27.74 -24.01 -6.37
N GLY A 347 27.81 -24.60 -7.56
CA GLY A 347 27.13 -25.87 -7.89
C GLY A 347 25.62 -25.70 -8.02
N THR A 348 25.16 -24.97 -9.03
CA THR A 348 23.75 -24.62 -9.15
C THR A 348 22.87 -25.86 -9.33
N LEU A 349 21.68 -25.83 -8.74
CA LEU A 349 20.64 -26.80 -9.03
C LEU A 349 20.41 -26.92 -10.55
N GLY A 350 20.56 -25.81 -11.28
CA GLY A 350 20.58 -25.77 -12.74
C GLY A 350 21.67 -26.65 -13.37
N GLN A 351 22.91 -26.58 -12.90
CA GLN A 351 24.01 -27.45 -13.36
C GLN A 351 23.70 -28.92 -13.12
N GLN A 352 23.20 -29.28 -11.93
CA GLN A 352 22.80 -30.66 -11.61
C GLN A 352 21.72 -31.19 -12.57
N ILE A 353 20.74 -30.34 -12.91
CA ILE A 353 19.67 -30.68 -13.85
C ILE A 353 20.21 -30.84 -15.28
N SER A 354 21.07 -29.92 -15.72
CA SER A 354 21.69 -29.98 -17.06
C SER A 354 22.57 -31.23 -17.23
N SER A 355 23.18 -31.72 -16.14
CA SER A 355 24.05 -32.90 -16.13
C SER A 355 23.31 -34.22 -15.86
N LEU A 356 21.98 -34.25 -15.87
CA LEU A 356 21.24 -35.49 -15.63
C LEU A 356 21.59 -36.58 -16.67
N PRO A 357 21.84 -37.82 -16.24
CA PRO A 357 22.15 -38.93 -17.15
C PRO A 357 20.86 -39.46 -17.80
N TRP A 358 20.85 -39.63 -19.12
CA TRP A 358 19.69 -40.11 -19.89
C TRP A 358 19.98 -41.48 -20.48
N ILE A 359 19.96 -42.50 -19.63
CA ILE A 359 20.37 -43.87 -19.96
C ILE A 359 19.16 -44.71 -20.36
N LEU A 360 19.26 -45.40 -21.48
CA LEU A 360 18.26 -46.33 -21.99
C LEU A 360 18.34 -47.69 -21.28
N SER A 361 17.32 -48.52 -21.50
CA SER A 361 17.19 -49.86 -20.91
C SER A 361 18.37 -50.78 -21.23
N ASP A 362 18.98 -50.61 -22.41
CA ASP A 362 20.14 -51.35 -22.91
C ASP A 362 21.50 -50.79 -22.45
N GLY A 363 21.51 -49.66 -21.73
CA GLY A 363 22.72 -49.02 -21.21
C GLY A 363 23.31 -47.92 -22.11
N SER A 364 22.79 -47.73 -23.32
CA SER A 364 23.17 -46.59 -24.18
C SER A 364 22.63 -45.26 -23.62
N ASN A 365 23.23 -44.15 -24.03
CA ASN A 365 22.84 -42.81 -23.61
C ASN A 365 22.12 -42.08 -24.75
N LEU A 366 20.87 -41.67 -24.50
CA LEU A 366 20.01 -41.04 -25.48
C LEU A 366 20.60 -39.74 -26.06
N LYS A 367 21.37 -38.97 -25.27
CA LYS A 367 21.95 -37.70 -25.72
C LYS A 367 23.20 -37.86 -26.57
N THR A 368 24.01 -38.91 -26.32
CA THR A 368 25.31 -39.08 -26.98
C THR A 368 25.27 -40.10 -28.11
N ASP A 369 24.43 -41.12 -28.00
CA ASP A 369 24.46 -42.28 -28.88
C ASP A 369 23.42 -42.19 -30.00
N TYR A 370 22.44 -41.27 -29.87
CA TYR A 370 21.39 -41.02 -30.85
C TYR A 370 21.37 -39.55 -31.28
N ARG A 371 21.05 -39.30 -32.56
CA ARG A 371 20.95 -37.93 -33.06
C ARG A 371 19.57 -37.39 -32.73
N THR A 372 19.51 -36.10 -32.44
CA THR A 372 18.24 -35.38 -32.23
C THR A 372 17.31 -35.43 -33.46
N SER A 373 17.86 -35.72 -34.64
CA SER A 373 17.12 -35.92 -35.89
C SER A 373 16.47 -37.30 -36.04
N ASP A 374 16.82 -38.29 -35.20
CA ASP A 374 16.28 -39.65 -35.32
C ASP A 374 14.80 -39.66 -34.96
N VAL A 375 13.96 -39.82 -35.99
CA VAL A 375 12.50 -39.71 -35.88
C VAL A 375 11.91 -40.75 -34.94
N THR A 376 12.52 -41.94 -34.89
CA THR A 376 12.11 -43.04 -34.01
C THR A 376 12.27 -42.71 -32.54
N MET A 377 13.31 -41.96 -32.17
CA MET A 377 13.61 -41.58 -30.78
C MET A 377 12.85 -40.35 -30.26
N ARG A 378 12.08 -39.68 -31.13
CA ARG A 378 11.34 -38.45 -30.78
C ARG A 378 10.44 -38.57 -29.54
N PRO A 379 9.72 -39.68 -29.29
CA PRO A 379 8.92 -39.81 -28.07
C PRO A 379 9.79 -39.71 -26.81
N LEU A 380 10.92 -40.43 -26.76
CA LEU A 380 11.84 -40.43 -25.62
C LEU A 380 12.54 -39.07 -25.46
N VAL A 381 12.95 -38.44 -26.56
CA VAL A 381 13.56 -37.10 -26.55
C VAL A 381 12.55 -36.05 -26.06
N THR A 382 11.29 -36.14 -26.47
CA THR A 382 10.23 -35.22 -26.00
C THR A 382 10.04 -35.32 -24.50
N ILE A 383 9.89 -36.53 -23.95
CA ILE A 383 9.68 -36.70 -22.50
C ILE A 383 10.92 -36.29 -21.71
N MET A 384 12.13 -36.61 -22.20
CA MET A 384 13.39 -36.14 -21.63
C MET A 384 13.41 -34.61 -21.51
N ASN A 385 13.05 -33.90 -22.60
CA ASN A 385 13.02 -32.45 -22.63
C ASN A 385 11.97 -31.89 -21.68
N SER A 386 10.76 -32.47 -21.66
CA SER A 386 9.69 -32.08 -20.74
C SER A 386 10.07 -32.25 -19.28
N LEU A 387 10.69 -33.38 -18.90
CA LEU A 387 11.16 -33.60 -17.53
C LEU A 387 12.30 -32.63 -17.17
N SER A 388 13.26 -32.43 -18.08
CA SER A 388 14.36 -31.49 -17.86
C SER A 388 13.83 -30.08 -17.62
N GLN A 389 12.86 -29.64 -18.43
CA GLN A 389 12.23 -28.34 -18.31
C GLN A 389 11.47 -28.20 -16.99
N ALA A 390 10.66 -29.20 -16.60
CA ALA A 390 9.92 -29.18 -15.35
C ALA A 390 10.84 -29.07 -14.12
N TYR A 391 11.99 -29.75 -14.14
CA TYR A 391 13.03 -29.59 -13.12
C TYR A 391 13.62 -28.17 -13.10
N GLN A 392 13.94 -27.60 -14.27
CA GLN A 392 14.48 -26.24 -14.37
C GLN A 392 13.48 -25.20 -13.85
N ASP A 393 12.19 -25.35 -14.19
CA ASP A 393 11.13 -24.46 -13.76
C ASP A 393 10.91 -24.55 -12.25
N TYR A 394 10.92 -25.77 -11.68
CA TYR A 394 10.88 -25.95 -10.23
C TYR A 394 12.09 -25.31 -9.55
N ALA A 395 13.30 -25.56 -10.04
CA ALA A 395 14.54 -25.02 -9.48
C ALA A 395 14.56 -23.49 -9.49
N LYS A 396 14.15 -22.87 -10.60
CA LYS A 396 13.98 -21.42 -10.70
C LYS A 396 12.95 -20.91 -9.69
N GLY A 397 11.79 -21.58 -9.62
CA GLY A 397 10.73 -21.22 -8.69
C GLY A 397 11.16 -21.30 -7.22
N LYS A 398 11.86 -22.38 -6.85
CA LYS A 398 12.44 -22.57 -5.51
C LYS A 398 13.46 -21.48 -5.17
N SER A 399 14.33 -21.14 -6.13
CA SER A 399 15.30 -20.06 -5.96
C SER A 399 14.59 -18.74 -5.67
N GLU A 400 13.70 -18.30 -6.56
CA GLU A 400 12.95 -17.05 -6.40
C GLU A 400 12.17 -17.01 -5.08
N TYR A 401 11.52 -18.11 -4.70
CA TYR A 401 10.84 -18.23 -3.41
C TYR A 401 11.79 -18.00 -2.22
N GLN A 402 12.92 -18.72 -2.17
CA GLN A 402 13.81 -18.73 -1.01
C GLN A 402 14.77 -17.53 -0.94
N THR A 403 15.22 -16.98 -2.09
CA THR A 403 16.25 -15.94 -2.17
C THR A 403 15.71 -14.54 -2.45
N GLU A 404 14.51 -14.43 -3.01
CA GLU A 404 13.93 -13.12 -3.34
C GLU A 404 12.71 -12.85 -2.46
N LEU A 405 11.65 -13.64 -2.60
CA LEU A 405 10.37 -13.36 -1.97
C LEU A 405 10.41 -13.47 -0.44
N LEU A 406 11.07 -14.49 0.11
CA LEU A 406 11.25 -14.59 1.56
C LEU A 406 12.18 -13.49 2.08
N LEU A 407 13.22 -13.12 1.34
CA LEU A 407 14.11 -12.02 1.74
C LEU A 407 13.42 -10.66 1.68
N ASP A 408 12.48 -10.44 0.75
CA ASP A 408 11.66 -9.24 0.72
C ASP A 408 10.83 -9.06 2.00
N LEU A 409 10.25 -10.15 2.54
CA LEU A 409 9.60 -10.09 3.86
C LEU A 409 10.58 -9.72 4.99
N LEU A 410 11.79 -10.31 4.97
CA LEU A 410 12.82 -9.99 5.97
C LEU A 410 13.32 -8.54 5.85
N ARG A 411 13.32 -7.95 4.65
CA ARG A 411 13.64 -6.53 4.42
C ARG A 411 12.58 -5.62 5.04
N LEU A 412 11.30 -5.98 4.98
CA LEU A 412 10.25 -5.23 5.67
C LEU A 412 10.43 -5.28 7.20
N ASP A 413 10.76 -6.44 7.76
CA ASP A 413 11.10 -6.59 9.17
C ASP A 413 12.34 -5.75 9.56
N ALA A 414 13.38 -5.75 8.74
CA ALA A 414 14.55 -4.89 8.96
C ALA A 414 14.18 -3.39 8.98
N LYS A 415 13.32 -2.92 8.06
CA LYS A 415 12.81 -1.54 8.07
C LYS A 415 12.02 -1.23 9.34
N LEU A 416 11.16 -2.13 9.78
CA LEU A 416 10.39 -1.94 11.00
C LEU A 416 11.31 -1.85 12.23
N ARG A 417 12.35 -2.68 12.29
CA ARG A 417 13.34 -2.64 13.38
C ARG A 417 14.13 -1.35 13.42
N ASP A 418 14.41 -0.74 12.27
CA ASP A 418 14.98 0.62 12.24
C ASP A 418 14.05 1.61 12.95
N VAL A 419 12.75 1.56 12.70
CA VAL A 419 11.78 2.40 13.42
C VAL A 419 11.75 2.09 14.91
N GLN A 420 11.79 0.81 15.31
CA GLN A 420 11.83 0.42 16.71
C GLN A 420 13.07 0.94 17.44
N ALA A 421 14.23 0.95 16.78
CA ALA A 421 15.48 1.37 17.38
C ALA A 421 15.70 2.90 17.33
N ASN A 422 15.26 3.54 16.25
CA ASN A 422 15.66 4.89 15.89
C ASN A 422 14.49 5.89 15.78
N SER A 423 13.27 5.51 16.14
CA SER A 423 12.16 6.47 16.22
C SER A 423 12.43 7.54 17.27
N SER A 424 11.98 8.76 16.99
CA SER A 424 12.09 9.89 17.91
C SER A 424 10.73 10.54 18.13
N LEU A 425 10.54 11.06 19.35
CA LEU A 425 9.30 11.63 19.84
C LEU A 425 9.57 13.01 20.42
N ARG A 426 8.75 13.99 20.03
CA ARG A 426 8.62 15.27 20.71
C ARG A 426 7.20 15.42 21.22
N GLU A 427 7.05 15.55 22.53
CA GLU A 427 5.78 15.75 23.21
C GLU A 427 5.89 16.82 24.30
N GLY A 428 4.76 17.25 24.85
CA GLY A 428 4.71 18.24 25.92
C GLY A 428 4.44 19.68 25.45
N THR A 429 4.65 20.63 26.37
CA THR A 429 4.24 22.02 26.18
C THR A 429 4.96 22.68 25.01
N GLY A 430 4.19 23.29 24.10
CA GLY A 430 4.72 24.04 22.98
C GLY A 430 5.09 23.21 21.75
N VAL A 431 4.89 21.89 21.77
CA VAL A 431 5.07 21.04 20.57
C VAL A 431 3.97 21.29 19.54
N LEU A 432 2.71 21.24 19.98
CA LEU A 432 1.55 21.65 19.20
C LEU A 432 1.05 23.00 19.75
N ARG A 433 0.89 23.98 18.86
CA ARG A 433 0.19 25.24 19.17
C ARG A 433 -1.14 25.27 18.43
N THR A 434 -2.23 25.17 19.18
CA THR A 434 -3.60 25.21 18.65
C THR A 434 -4.17 26.61 18.79
N LEU A 435 -4.76 27.14 17.72
CA LEU A 435 -5.47 28.41 17.74
C LEU A 435 -6.99 28.16 17.82
N TYR A 436 -7.55 28.48 18.98
CA TYR A 436 -8.96 28.41 19.31
C TYR A 436 -9.69 29.71 19.00
#